data_AF-A0A4Q3GX50-F1
#
_entry.id   AF-A0A4Q3GX50-F1
#
_cell.length_a   1.000
_cell.length_b   1.000
_cell.length_c   1.000
_cell.angle_alpha   90.00
_cell.angle_beta   90.00
_cell.angle_gamma   90.00
#
_symmetry.space_group_name_H-M   'P 1'
#
loop_
_entity.id
_entity.type
_entity.pdbx_description
1 polymer ?
#
loop_
_entity_poly.entity_id
_entity_poly.type
_entity_poly.pdbx_seq_one_letter_code
_entity_poly.pdbx_strand_id
1 'polypeptide(L)' 'MRSVTMYPAHPAGHREKTSQELRATNVNGKVQMLPNDPLAVAKIFKERREKNPALAAKARMAAAARKRGI' A
#
# COMPACT_ATOMS: atom_id res chain seq x y z
N MET A 1 -18.61 39.81 -8.97
CA MET A 1 -17.56 39.41 -8.02
C MET A 1 -17.74 37.94 -7.70
N ARG A 2 -16.85 37.04 -8.15
CA ARG A 2 -16.91 35.60 -7.83
C ARG A 2 -15.84 35.31 -6.78
N SER A 3 -16.26 34.94 -5.58
CA SER A 3 -15.38 34.50 -4.50
C SER A 3 -14.72 33.18 -4.88
N VAL A 4 -13.40 33.19 -5.01
CA VAL A 4 -12.59 31.98 -5.15
C VAL A 4 -12.34 31.45 -3.75
N THR A 5 -13.11 30.44 -3.34
CA THR A 5 -12.84 29.69 -2.11
C THR A 5 -11.55 28.91 -2.32
N MET A 6 -10.42 29.46 -1.85
CA MET A 6 -9.17 28.73 -1.73
C MET A 6 -9.35 27.62 -0.70
N TYR A 7 -9.25 26.36 -1.14
CA TYR A 7 -9.10 25.24 -0.22
C TYR A 7 -7.77 25.37 0.52
N PRO A 8 -7.72 25.20 1.85
CA PRO A 8 -6.46 25.21 2.58
C PRO A 8 -5.63 24.00 2.13
N ALA A 9 -4.39 24.26 1.69
CA ALA A 9 -3.42 23.24 1.39
C ALA A 9 -3.23 22.34 2.63
N HIS A 10 -3.56 21.06 2.51
CA HIS A 10 -3.24 20.08 3.53
C HIS A 10 -1.73 20.08 3.78
N PRO A 11 -1.26 20.17 5.04
CA PRO A 11 0.16 20.00 5.33
C PRO A 11 0.52 18.55 5.04
N ALA A 12 1.11 18.30 3.86
CA ALA A 12 1.76 17.04 3.50
C ALA A 12 3.05 16.88 4.33
N GLY A 13 2.89 16.72 5.65
CA GLY A 13 3.94 16.57 6.62
C GLY A 13 4.13 15.11 7.00
N HIS A 14 4.65 14.30 6.08
CA HIS A 14 5.33 13.06 6.45
C HIS A 14 6.44 12.77 5.43
N ARG A 15 7.47 13.62 5.42
CA ARG A 15 8.75 13.30 4.78
C ARG A 15 9.47 12.32 5.70
N GLU A 16 9.12 11.03 5.62
CA GLU A 16 9.91 9.99 6.26
C GLU A 16 11.31 10.01 5.66
N LYS A 17 12.29 10.14 6.55
CA LYS A 17 13.71 10.12 6.28
C LYS A 17 14.11 8.76 5.72
N THR A 18 14.09 8.61 4.40
CA THR A 18 14.84 7.54 3.73
C THR A 18 15.27 8.04 2.37
N SER A 19 16.48 8.61 2.31
CA SER A 19 17.29 8.53 1.10
C SER A 19 17.68 7.06 0.88
N GLN A 20 16.69 6.21 0.63
CA GLN A 20 16.92 4.89 0.08
C GLN A 20 16.79 5.06 -1.42
N GLU A 21 17.87 4.75 -2.14
CA GLU A 21 17.88 4.79 -3.59
C GLU A 21 16.73 3.92 -4.11
N LEU A 22 15.76 4.55 -4.76
CA LEU A 22 14.60 3.88 -5.33
C LEU A 22 14.97 3.39 -6.72
N ARG A 23 14.74 2.11 -6.97
CA ARG A 23 14.98 1.48 -8.27
C ARG A 23 13.65 1.17 -8.96
N ALA A 24 13.60 1.43 -10.26
CA ALA A 24 12.51 0.95 -11.10
C ALA A 24 12.56 -0.59 -11.17
N THR A 25 11.50 -1.23 -10.68
CA THR A 25 11.38 -2.69 -10.59
C THR A 25 10.06 -3.14 -11.21
N ASN A 26 10.07 -4.23 -11.96
CA ASN A 26 8.84 -4.77 -12.54
C ASN A 26 8.17 -5.71 -11.54
N VAL A 27 6.96 -5.37 -11.11
CA VAL A 27 6.16 -6.12 -10.14
C VAL A 27 4.78 -6.37 -10.74
N ASN A 28 4.45 -7.65 -10.97
CA ASN A 28 3.19 -8.08 -11.57
C ASN A 28 2.89 -7.39 -12.93
N GLY A 29 3.92 -7.23 -13.76
CA GLY A 29 3.81 -6.58 -15.07
C GLY A 29 3.72 -5.05 -15.02
N LYS A 30 3.84 -4.44 -13.84
CA LYS A 30 3.84 -2.97 -13.66
C LYS A 30 5.19 -2.51 -13.13
N VAL A 31 5.74 -1.45 -13.74
CA VAL A 31 6.95 -0.80 -13.23
C VAL A 31 6.59 -0.02 -11.97
N GLN A 32 7.27 -0.32 -10.86
CA GLN A 32 7.11 0.32 -9.56
C GLN A 32 8.47 0.76 -9.02
N MET A 33 8.51 1.92 -8.37
CA MET A 33 9.69 2.38 -7.65
C MET A 33 9.72 1.68 -6.29
N LEU A 34 10.72 0.83 -6.08
CA LEU A 34 10.93 0.12 -4.81
C LEU A 34 12.32 0.46 -4.25
N PRO A 35 12.49 0.41 -2.91
CA PRO A 35 13.81 0.51 -2.31
C PRO A 35 14.76 -0.57 -2.84
N ASN A 36 16.05 -0.27 -2.88
CA ASN A 36 17.08 -1.26 -3.21
C ASN A 36 17.25 -2.33 -2.10
N ASP A 37 16.95 -1.99 -0.84
CA ASP A 37 17.04 -2.92 0.27
C ASP A 37 15.95 -4.01 0.21
N PRO A 38 16.31 -5.31 0.11
CA PRO A 38 15.34 -6.40 0.04
C PRO A 38 14.47 -6.52 1.30
N LEU A 39 14.96 -6.15 2.48
CA LEU A 39 14.17 -6.21 3.71
C LEU A 39 13.07 -5.15 3.73
N ALA A 40 13.39 -3.93 3.31
CA ALA A 40 12.41 -2.86 3.11
C ALA A 40 11.33 -3.25 2.08
N VAL A 41 11.72 -3.88 0.98
CA VAL A 41 10.78 -4.38 -0.04
C VAL A 41 9.84 -5.45 0.54
N ALA A 42 10.37 -6.41 1.28
CA ALA A 42 9.55 -7.43 1.95
C ALA A 42 8.55 -6.81 2.94
N LYS A 43 8.98 -5.79 3.70
CA LYS A 43 8.10 -5.04 4.61
C LYS A 43 6.97 -4.35 3.85
N ILE A 44 7.27 -3.67 2.74
CA ILE A 44 6.27 -3.01 1.89
C ILE A 44 5.24 -4.03 1.37
N PHE A 45 5.68 -5.19 0.88
CA PHE A 45 4.76 -6.21 0.39
C PHE A 45 3.91 -6.83 1.50
N LYS A 46 4.47 -7.03 2.69
CA LYS A 46 3.73 -7.48 3.87
C LYS A 46 2.65 -6.47 4.24
N GLU A 47 3.00 -5.19 4.35
CA GLU A 47 2.04 -4.13 4.67
C GLU A 47 0.93 -4.01 3.62
N ARG A 48 1.28 -4.10 2.33
CA ARG A 48 0.29 -4.11 1.23
C ARG A 48 -0.66 -5.29 1.34
N ARG A 49 -0.15 -6.46 1.71
CA ARG A 49 -0.96 -7.67 1.90
C ARG A 49 -1.93 -7.50 3.07
N GLU A 50 -1.46 -6.96 4.19
CA GLU A 50 -2.27 -6.71 5.39
C GLU A 50 -3.35 -5.65 5.14
N LYS A 51 -3.01 -4.58 4.42
CA LYS A 51 -3.94 -3.49 4.09
C LYS A 51 -4.88 -3.82 2.93
N ASN A 52 -4.75 -4.98 2.27
CA ASN A 52 -5.61 -5.33 1.15
C ASN A 52 -6.97 -5.88 1.64
N PRO A 53 -8.07 -5.12 1.50
CA PRO A 53 -9.39 -5.53 2.01
C PRO A 53 -9.93 -6.78 1.30
N ALA A 54 -9.56 -7.00 0.04
CA ALA A 54 -10.01 -8.18 -0.71
C ALA A 54 -9.40 -9.47 -0.16
N LEU A 55 -8.14 -9.44 0.28
CA LEU A 55 -7.50 -10.58 0.93
C LEU A 55 -8.10 -10.84 2.31
N ALA A 56 -8.38 -9.80 3.08
CA ALA A 56 -9.06 -9.92 4.36
C ALA A 56 -10.48 -10.52 4.19
N ALA A 57 -11.24 -10.07 3.19
CA ALA A 57 -12.55 -10.61 2.87
C ALA A 57 -12.47 -12.09 2.46
N LYS A 58 -11.50 -12.45 1.60
CA LYS A 58 -11.27 -13.85 1.19
C LYS A 58 -10.90 -14.73 2.38
N ALA A 59 -10.08 -14.25 3.30
CA ALA A 59 -9.73 -14.96 4.52
C ALA A 59 -10.97 -15.20 5.42
N ARG A 60 -11.84 -14.20 5.56
CA ARG A 60 -13.11 -14.34 6.30
C ARG A 60 -14.06 -15.34 5.63
N MET A 61 -14.18 -15.30 4.30
CA MET A 61 -15.00 -16.27 3.56
C MET A 61 -14.46 -17.69 3.69
N ALA A 62 -13.13 -17.88 3.57
CA ALA A 62 -12.51 -19.19 3.76
C ALA A 62 -12.70 -19.72 5.19
N ALA A 63 -12.62 -18.85 6.21
CA ALA A 63 -12.92 -19.23 7.59
C ALA A 63 -14.39 -19.62 7.76
N ALA A 64 -15.32 -18.92 7.10
CA ALA A 64 -16.75 -19.27 7.11
C ALA A 64 -17.03 -20.60 6.39
N ALA A 65 -16.37 -20.88 5.26
CA ALA A 65 -16.46 -22.15 4.55
C ALA A 65 -15.97 -23.31 5.42
N ARG A 66 -14.79 -23.16 6.05
CA ARG A 66 -14.26 -24.14 7.01
C ARG A 66 -15.20 -24.41 8.17
N LYS A 67 -15.82 -23.36 8.73
CA LYS A 67 -16.86 -23.52 9.78
C LYS A 67 -18.09 -24.28 9.30
N ARG A 68 -18.36 -24.26 7.99
CA ARG A 68 -19.45 -25.02 7.36
C ARG A 68 -19.02 -26.44 6.93
N GLY A 69 -17.78 -26.85 7.18
CA GLY A 69 -17.30 -28.21 6.92
C GLY A 69 -16.93 -28.49 5.46
N ILE A 70 -16.70 -27.44 4.66
CA ILE A 70 -16.28 -27.49 3.25
C ILE A 70 -14.97 -26.73 3.04
#